data_AF-A0A8B8BMV1-F1
#
_entry.id   AF-A0A8B8BMV1-F1
#
_cell.length_a   1.000
_cell.length_b   1.000
_cell.length_c   1.000
_cell.angle_alpha   90.00
_cell.angle_beta   90.00
_cell.angle_gamma   90.00
#
_symmetry.space_group_name_H-M   'P 1'
#
loop_
_entity.id
_entity.type
_entity.pdbx_description
1 polymer ?
#
loop_
_entity_poly.entity_id
_entity_poly.type
_entity_poly.pdbx_seq_one_letter_code
_entity_poly.pdbx_strand_id
1 'polypeptide(L)'
;MKAKGVAINFFTKHITLKPVKQIKFSFDPYKNGVRSIREMMCIVSSPKMIKTNQNVVTKVDIKSDRSSPQMKLDFSDGQTVIFKTENLSTMTIVQKFAKLCRERAEKVTIGESAIFASAKPGKLGKKK
;
A
#
# COMPACT_ATOMS: atom_id res chain seq x y z
N MET A 1 7.03 26.07 -8.17
CA MET A 1 6.35 24.75 -8.25
C MET A 1 7.27 23.54 -8.44
N LYS A 2 8.52 23.69 -8.95
CA LYS A 2 9.43 22.55 -9.25
C LYS A 2 9.93 21.77 -8.01
N ALA A 3 10.19 22.42 -6.88
CA ALA A 3 10.80 21.78 -5.70
C ALA A 3 9.92 20.68 -5.04
N LYS A 4 8.60 20.89 -4.96
CA LYS A 4 7.66 19.93 -4.33
C LYS A 4 7.58 18.61 -5.11
N GLY A 5 7.58 18.67 -6.45
CA GLY A 5 7.56 17.49 -7.31
C GLY A 5 8.85 16.67 -7.23
N VAL A 6 10.00 17.34 -7.09
CA VAL A 6 11.31 16.69 -6.95
C VAL A 6 11.38 15.87 -5.65
N ALA A 7 10.94 16.45 -4.53
CA ALA A 7 10.93 15.75 -3.24
C ALA A 7 10.01 14.52 -3.25
N ILE A 8 8.79 14.64 -3.80
CA ILE A 8 7.86 13.51 -3.93
C ILE A 8 8.48 12.41 -4.80
N ASN A 9 9.06 12.79 -5.94
CA ASN A 9 9.72 11.83 -6.84
C ASN A 9 10.90 11.11 -6.16
N PHE A 10 11.68 11.82 -5.34
CA PHE A 10 12.74 11.23 -4.54
C PHE A 10 12.19 10.16 -3.60
N PHE A 11 11.17 10.48 -2.79
CA PHE A 11 10.57 9.49 -1.89
C PHE A 11 10.01 8.29 -2.65
N THR A 12 9.32 8.50 -3.78
CA THR A 12 8.75 7.39 -4.57
C THR A 12 9.79 6.43 -5.14
N LYS A 13 11.03 6.88 -5.41
CA LYS A 13 12.11 5.98 -5.85
C LYS A 13 12.57 5.00 -4.76
N HIS A 14 12.42 5.39 -3.50
CA HIS A 14 12.91 4.63 -2.35
C HIS A 14 11.79 3.90 -1.57
N ILE A 15 10.60 3.77 -2.17
CA ILE A 15 9.47 3.03 -1.60
C ILE A 15 9.29 1.75 -2.39
N THR A 16 9.04 0.66 -1.67
CA THR A 16 8.76 -0.66 -2.24
C THR A 16 7.39 -1.12 -1.76
N LEU A 17 6.56 -1.64 -2.68
CA LEU A 17 5.20 -2.12 -2.38
C LEU A 17 5.12 -3.60 -2.00
N LYS A 18 6.25 -4.30 -1.86
CA LYS A 18 6.32 -5.72 -1.48
C LYS A 18 5.48 -6.09 -0.24
N PRO A 19 5.51 -5.35 0.88
CA PRO A 19 4.73 -5.74 2.06
C PRO A 19 3.23 -5.41 1.95
N VAL A 20 2.80 -4.72 0.88
CA VAL A 20 1.42 -4.27 0.70
C VAL A 20 0.65 -5.29 -0.12
N LYS A 21 -0.52 -5.73 0.37
CA LYS A 21 -1.42 -6.65 -0.32
C LYS A 21 -2.50 -5.90 -1.09
N GLN A 22 -3.14 -4.94 -0.45
CA GLN A 22 -4.24 -4.17 -1.04
C GLN A 22 -4.22 -2.72 -0.57
N ILE A 23 -4.57 -1.81 -1.47
CA ILE A 23 -4.75 -0.38 -1.20
C ILE A 23 -6.17 -0.01 -1.61
N LYS A 24 -6.97 0.50 -0.67
CA LYS A 24 -8.32 1.00 -0.95
C LYS A 24 -8.38 2.50 -0.72
N PHE A 25 -8.70 3.25 -1.77
CA PHE A 25 -8.98 4.68 -1.71
C PHE A 25 -10.49 4.89 -1.63
N SER A 26 -10.96 5.65 -0.64
CA SER A 26 -12.36 6.03 -0.50
C SER A 26 -12.44 7.56 -0.38
N PHE A 27 -13.12 8.23 -1.29
CA PHE A 27 -13.30 9.68 -1.18
C PHE A 27 -14.54 10.17 -1.93
N ASP A 28 -15.05 11.31 -1.48
CA ASP A 28 -16.07 12.08 -2.19
C ASP A 28 -15.41 13.19 -3.02
N PRO A 29 -15.58 13.20 -4.36
CA PRO A 29 -14.88 14.13 -5.22
C PRO A 29 -15.24 15.60 -5.00
N TYR A 30 -16.43 15.88 -4.43
CA TYR A 30 -16.95 17.23 -4.19
C TYR A 30 -16.55 17.79 -2.82
N LYS A 31 -15.98 16.96 -1.94
CA LYS A 31 -15.50 17.41 -0.64
C LYS A 31 -14.16 18.16 -0.76
N ASN A 32 -13.98 19.17 0.08
CA ASN A 32 -12.70 19.87 0.21
C ASN A 32 -11.61 18.93 0.76
N GLY A 33 -10.34 19.17 0.40
CA GLY A 33 -9.22 18.38 0.92
C GLY A 33 -8.97 17.03 0.22
N VAL A 34 -9.69 16.69 -0.86
CA VAL A 34 -9.45 15.45 -1.63
C VAL A 34 -8.25 15.50 -2.57
N ARG A 35 -7.58 16.65 -2.68
CA ARG A 35 -6.40 16.81 -3.54
C ARG A 35 -5.27 15.87 -3.13
N SER A 36 -5.03 15.72 -1.83
CA SER A 36 -3.94 14.90 -1.29
C SER A 36 -4.13 13.41 -1.60
N ILE A 37 -5.35 12.88 -1.45
CA ILE A 37 -5.64 11.47 -1.73
C ILE A 37 -5.56 11.16 -3.24
N ARG A 38 -6.01 12.08 -4.10
CA ARG A 38 -5.89 11.92 -5.56
C ARG A 38 -4.44 11.94 -6.01
N GLU A 39 -3.62 12.84 -5.47
CA GLU A 39 -2.18 12.87 -5.75
C GLU A 39 -1.50 11.56 -5.29
N MET A 40 -1.83 11.06 -4.10
CA MET A 40 -1.35 9.76 -3.62
C MET A 40 -1.76 8.60 -4.52
N MET A 41 -3.00 8.59 -5.00
CA MET A 41 -3.49 7.59 -5.95
C MET A 41 -2.69 7.60 -7.25
N CYS A 42 -2.39 8.78 -7.81
CA CYS A 42 -1.53 8.91 -9.00
C CYS A 42 -0.11 8.39 -8.75
N ILE A 43 0.45 8.69 -7.57
CA ILE A 43 1.79 8.22 -7.18
C ILE A 43 1.84 6.69 -7.12
N VAL A 44 0.88 6.07 -6.43
CA VAL A 44 0.81 4.61 -6.27
C VAL A 44 0.56 3.91 -7.61
N SER A 45 -0.24 4.52 -8.49
CA SER A 45 -0.54 3.99 -9.83
C SER A 45 0.60 4.24 -10.83
N SER A 46 1.70 4.87 -10.42
CA SER A 46 2.83 5.11 -11.32
C SER A 46 3.51 3.79 -11.71
N PRO A 47 3.97 3.64 -12.96
CA PRO A 47 4.61 2.40 -13.42
C PRO A 47 5.84 2.00 -12.58
N LYS A 48 6.55 2.98 -12.02
CA LYS A 48 7.71 2.74 -11.16
C LYS A 48 7.33 2.02 -9.88
N MET A 49 6.21 2.42 -9.27
CA MET A 49 5.70 1.83 -8.03
C MET A 49 5.13 0.44 -8.29
N ILE A 50 4.30 0.28 -9.33
CA ILE A 50 3.70 -1.01 -9.71
C ILE A 50 4.76 -2.05 -10.04
N LYS A 51 5.88 -1.66 -10.68
CA LYS A 51 7.01 -2.57 -10.95
C LYS A 51 7.60 -3.21 -9.69
N THR A 52 7.48 -2.58 -8.52
CA THR A 52 8.01 -3.14 -7.27
C THR A 52 7.19 -4.30 -6.72
N ASN A 53 5.89 -4.34 -7.02
CA ASN A 53 4.99 -5.45 -6.68
C ASN A 53 3.76 -5.40 -7.61
N GLN A 54 3.72 -6.31 -8.58
CA GLN A 54 2.63 -6.40 -9.57
C GLN A 54 1.35 -7.03 -8.99
N ASN A 55 1.44 -7.70 -7.84
CA ASN A 55 0.31 -8.38 -7.21
C ASN A 55 -0.53 -7.43 -6.33
N VAL A 56 -0.14 -6.16 -6.19
CA VAL A 56 -0.88 -5.19 -5.36
C VAL A 56 -2.23 -4.90 -6.00
N VAL A 57 -3.30 -5.12 -5.23
CA VAL A 57 -4.64 -4.77 -5.67
C VAL A 57 -4.94 -3.34 -5.24
N THR A 58 -5.15 -2.45 -6.21
CA THR A 58 -5.59 -1.07 -5.95
C THR A 58 -7.09 -0.94 -6.23
N LYS A 59 -7.87 -0.57 -5.21
CA LYS A 59 -9.32 -0.35 -5.31
C LYS A 59 -9.65 1.12 -5.05
N VAL A 60 -10.59 1.65 -5.81
CA VAL A 60 -11.04 3.03 -5.69
C VAL A 60 -12.55 3.02 -5.50
N ASP A 61 -13.01 3.68 -4.44
CA ASP A 61 -14.39 3.73 -4.00
C ASP A 61 -14.79 5.21 -3.96
N ILE A 62 -15.52 5.64 -4.99
CA ILE A 62 -15.96 7.03 -5.14
C ILE A 62 -17.35 7.13 -4.52
N LYS A 63 -17.49 8.00 -3.51
CA LYS A 63 -18.75 8.18 -2.78
C LYS A 63 -19.33 9.58 -3.01
N SER A 64 -20.60 9.77 -2.66
CA SER A 64 -21.33 11.05 -2.73
C SER A 64 -21.99 11.44 -1.41
N ASP A 65 -21.54 10.83 -0.30
CA ASP A 65 -22.11 10.94 1.04
C ASP A 65 -21.42 12.02 1.91
N ARG A 66 -20.60 12.91 1.30
CA ARG A 66 -19.75 13.90 2.00
C ARG A 66 -18.79 13.25 3.01
N SER A 67 -18.48 11.96 2.86
CA SER A 67 -17.58 11.24 3.75
C SER A 67 -16.16 11.82 3.73
N SER A 68 -15.45 11.65 4.85
CA SER A 68 -14.03 12.02 4.93
C SER A 68 -13.20 11.15 3.99
N PRO A 69 -12.23 11.74 3.26
CA PRO A 69 -11.35 10.98 2.39
C PRO A 69 -10.45 10.08 3.24
N GLN A 70 -10.37 8.81 2.84
CA GLN A 70 -9.68 7.76 3.57
C GLN A 70 -8.89 6.86 2.62
N MET A 71 -7.66 6.55 2.99
CA MET A 71 -6.83 5.55 2.32
C MET A 71 -6.59 4.40 3.29
N LYS A 72 -7.06 3.20 2.95
CA LYS A 72 -6.84 1.98 3.71
C LYS A 72 -5.74 1.16 3.05
N LEU A 73 -4.78 0.70 3.85
CA LEU A 73 -3.71 -0.19 3.45
C LEU A 73 -3.86 -1.52 4.18
N ASP A 74 -3.89 -2.60 3.42
CA ASP A 74 -3.85 -3.96 3.95
C ASP A 74 -2.47 -4.54 3.63
N PHE A 75 -1.71 -4.92 4.66
CA PHE A 75 -0.38 -5.50 4.52
C PHE A 75 -0.45 -7.04 4.40
N SER A 76 0.62 -7.65 3.90
CA SER A 76 0.79 -9.12 3.86
C SER A 76 0.65 -9.77 5.24
N ASP A 77 1.06 -9.05 6.29
CA ASP A 77 1.08 -9.53 7.68
C ASP A 77 -0.32 -9.55 8.33
N GLY A 78 -1.38 -9.28 7.57
CA GLY A 78 -2.76 -9.21 8.06
C GLY A 78 -3.13 -7.93 8.80
N GLN A 79 -2.18 -7.03 9.03
CA GLN A 79 -2.45 -5.73 9.65
C GLN A 79 -3.04 -4.73 8.65
N THR A 80 -3.96 -3.90 9.12
CA THR A 80 -4.61 -2.86 8.32
C THR A 80 -4.33 -1.49 8.90
N VAL A 81 -3.95 -0.52 8.06
CA VAL A 81 -3.72 0.87 8.46
C VAL A 81 -4.68 1.78 7.70
N ILE A 82 -5.35 2.69 8.41
CA ILE A 82 -6.29 3.64 7.83
C ILE A 82 -5.70 5.05 7.97
N PHE A 83 -5.51 5.71 6.83
CA PHE A 83 -5.13 7.11 6.74
C PHE A 83 -6.37 7.97 6.52
N LYS A 84 -6.69 8.83 7.49
CA LYS A 84 -7.67 9.91 7.30
C LYS A 84 -6.95 11.10 6.68
N THR A 85 -7.23 11.41 5.41
CA THR A 85 -6.41 12.34 4.63
C THR A 85 -6.93 13.77 4.61
N GLU A 86 -8.03 14.06 5.32
CA GLU A 86 -8.73 15.35 5.32
C GLU A 86 -7.82 16.54 5.62
N ASN A 87 -6.95 16.42 6.62
CA ASN A 87 -6.02 17.48 7.04
C ASN A 87 -4.55 17.13 6.77
N LEU A 88 -4.28 16.12 5.94
CA LEU A 88 -2.93 15.66 5.66
C LEU A 88 -2.44 16.13 4.30
N SER A 89 -1.24 16.69 4.29
CA SER A 89 -0.53 17.01 3.04
C SER A 89 -0.06 15.72 2.35
N THR A 90 0.00 15.73 1.02
CA THR A 90 0.49 14.62 0.21
C THR A 90 1.89 14.17 0.66
N MET A 91 2.78 15.12 0.94
CA MET A 91 4.15 14.82 1.38
C MET A 91 4.17 14.03 2.71
N THR A 92 3.35 14.44 3.68
CA THR A 92 3.23 13.74 4.96
C THR A 92 2.70 12.31 4.77
N ILE A 93 1.74 12.12 3.85
CA ILE A 93 1.20 10.80 3.54
C ILE A 93 2.28 9.93 2.89
N VAL A 94 3.01 10.43 1.90
CA VAL A 94 4.11 9.71 1.25
C VAL A 94 5.20 9.31 2.26
N GLN A 95 5.61 10.22 3.14
CA GLN A 95 6.63 9.96 4.15
C GLN A 95 6.21 8.88 5.14
N LYS A 96 4.98 8.97 5.67
CA LYS A 96 4.43 7.96 6.58
C LYS A 96 4.29 6.62 5.88
N PHE A 97 3.81 6.62 4.63
CA PHE A 97 3.71 5.42 3.81
C PHE A 97 5.08 4.75 3.60
N ALA A 98 6.10 5.54 3.23
CA ALA A 98 7.46 5.05 3.07
C ALA A 98 8.02 4.41 4.34
N LYS A 99 7.80 5.06 5.50
CA LYS A 99 8.22 4.54 6.80
C LYS A 99 7.54 3.19 7.10
N LEU A 100 6.22 3.09 6.93
CA LEU A 100 5.49 1.84 7.15
C LEU A 100 5.95 0.71 6.22
N CYS A 101 6.21 1.01 4.95
CA CYS A 101 6.71 0.00 4.01
C CYS A 101 8.11 -0.49 4.40
N ARG A 102 8.99 0.38 4.91
CA ARG A 102 10.33 -0.02 5.38
C ARG A 102 10.28 -0.87 6.64
N GLU A 103 9.56 -0.41 7.66
CA GLU A 103 9.39 -1.12 8.93
C GLU A 103 8.78 -2.51 8.76
N ARG A 104 7.98 -2.72 7.71
CA ARG A 104 7.36 -4.02 7.41
C ARG A 104 8.18 -4.87 6.46
N ALA A 105 8.96 -4.27 5.55
CA ALA A 105 9.91 -5.01 4.74
C ALA A 105 10.93 -5.78 5.61
N GLU A 106 11.32 -5.23 6.75
CA GLU A 106 12.21 -5.87 7.72
C GLU A 106 11.54 -7.01 8.51
N LYS A 107 10.21 -7.03 8.61
CA LYS A 107 9.46 -8.03 9.39
C LYS A 107 9.06 -9.26 8.57
N VAL A 108 8.88 -9.10 7.25
CA VAL A 108 8.51 -10.22 6.35
C VAL A 108 9.59 -11.31 6.31
N THR A 109 10.87 -10.96 6.49
CA THR A 109 11.98 -11.94 6.54
C THR A 109 11.89 -12.92 7.71
N ILE A 110 11.19 -12.56 8.80
CA ILE A 110 11.04 -13.43 9.97
C ILE A 110 9.83 -14.38 9.82
N GLY A 111 8.85 -14.04 8.97
CA GLY A 111 7.59 -14.78 8.82
C GLY A 111 7.57 -15.87 7.73
N GLU A 112 8.41 -15.76 6.69
CA GLU A 112 8.43 -16.77 5.60
C GLU A 112 9.12 -18.09 5.99
N SER A 113 9.92 -18.12 7.06
CA SER A 113 10.57 -19.35 7.53
C SER A 113 9.62 -20.34 8.21
N ALA A 114 8.41 -19.91 8.61
CA ALA A 114 7.47 -20.78 9.32
C ALA A 114 6.57 -21.63 8.40
N ILE A 115 6.40 -21.25 7.13
CA ILE A 115 5.42 -21.93 6.24
C ILE A 115 6.06 -23.13 5.52
N PHE A 116 7.34 -23.07 5.17
CA PHE A 116 8.03 -24.15 4.45
C PHE A 116 8.38 -25.38 5.31
N ALA A 117 8.29 -25.31 6.64
CA ALA A 117 8.61 -26.43 7.53
C ALA A 117 7.46 -27.44 7.73
N SER A 118 6.26 -27.19 7.17
CA SER A 118 5.07 -28.03 7.42
C SER A 118 4.63 -28.94 6.27
N ALA A 119 5.31 -28.91 5.11
CA ALA A 119 5.04 -29.87 4.03
C ALA A 119 5.73 -31.22 4.30
N LYS A 120 5.14 -32.05 5.18
CA LYS A 120 5.50 -33.48 5.26
C LYS A 120 5.13 -34.18 3.94
N PRO A 121 6.03 -34.99 3.35
CA PRO A 121 5.72 -35.81 2.17
C PRO A 121 4.91 -37.05 2.60
N GLY A 122 3.63 -37.11 2.23
CA GLY A 122 2.73 -38.20 2.55
C GLY A 122 2.66 -39.27 1.45
N LYS A 123 3.50 -40.30 1.59
CA LYS A 123 3.37 -41.72 1.17
C LYS A 123 2.61 -42.09 -0.13
N LEU A 124 3.42 -42.58 -1.07
CA LEU A 124 3.13 -43.59 -2.08
C LEU A 124 2.38 -44.81 -1.48
N GLY A 125 1.12 -45.01 -1.88
CA GLY A 125 0.30 -46.19 -1.55
C GLY A 125 0.17 -47.11 -2.75
N LYS A 126 0.77 -48.30 -2.66
CA LYS A 126 0.74 -49.40 -3.63
C LYS A 126 -0.40 -50.37 -3.28
N LYS A 127 -0.92 -51.08 -4.29
CA LYS A 127 -1.90 -52.21 -4.32
C LYS A 127 -3.34 -51.76 -4.61
N LYS A 128 -4.08 -52.42 -5.51
CA LYS A 128 -4.08 -53.83 -5.90
C LYS A 128 -4.52 -53.98 -7.35
#